data_AF-A0A9X0A4H1-F1
#
_entry.id   AF-A0A9X0A4H1-F1
#
_cell.length_a   1.000
_cell.length_b   1.000
_cell.length_c   1.000
_cell.angle_alpha   90.00
_cell.angle_beta   90.00
_cell.angle_gamma   90.00
#
_symmetry.space_group_name_H-M   'P 1'
#
loop_
_entity.id
_entity.type
_entity.pdbx_description
1 polymer ?
#
loop_
_entity_poly.entity_id
_entity_poly.type
_entity_poly.pdbx_seq_one_letter_code
_entity_poly.pdbx_strand_id
1 'polypeptide(L)'
;MDSNGVIYEMLCVIQCREGYTYAEPETPNTFMCQSDGTWYKLLFGAQLYPVFPKSQRPWPDCAPEESVDAAKKNYTFYTGSCSGNDEEALARIRENFLNAVKDSPLANFLLCDASQGQDCVIENIRVYCGENSRKRSVEERIITFDFVIRDKKLSSDRKVQAAKLKKMMQGLDIVDKFIKERFTKLNNANMPGMHRPLVRVSSAASSVACPVGKVVIIALGNSSELERTSCVKCSAGSYYNRDSQTCKTCQEGSFQNRTGQLSCDACPAGKWSEGVHAKSFTECIVICEPGEYTMHGEYGSINCLMCPIGTYQPKYRAKKCEPCPSGKTTAQKASTSINDCV
;
A
#
# COMPACT_ATOMS: atom_id res chain seq x y z
N MET A 1 27.24 12.77 20.32
CA MET A 1 28.66 12.93 20.70
C MET A 1 28.72 13.41 22.14
N ASP A 2 29.61 12.84 22.95
CA ASP A 2 29.92 13.42 24.26
C ASP A 2 30.81 14.67 24.11
N SER A 3 31.16 15.30 25.23
CA SER A 3 32.08 16.44 25.29
C SER A 3 33.49 16.14 24.76
N ASN A 4 33.82 14.87 24.48
CA ASN A 4 35.10 14.41 23.95
C ASN A 4 35.02 13.98 22.47
N GLY A 5 33.87 14.13 21.82
CA GLY A 5 33.68 13.76 20.41
C GLY A 5 33.46 12.27 20.15
N VAL A 6 33.22 11.46 21.18
CA VAL A 6 32.97 10.02 21.05
C VAL A 6 31.54 9.77 20.57
N ILE A 7 31.40 8.91 19.55
CA ILE A 7 30.12 8.43 19.05
C ILE A 7 29.84 7.05 19.66
N TYR A 8 28.74 6.95 20.41
CA TYR A 8 28.27 5.66 20.93
C TYR A 8 27.27 5.02 19.97
N GLU A 9 27.35 3.70 19.83
CA GLU A 9 26.39 2.87 19.12
C GLU A 9 25.48 2.15 20.12
N MET A 10 24.19 2.11 19.84
CA MET A 10 23.20 1.50 20.71
C MET A 10 22.17 0.74 19.89
N LEU A 11 21.56 -0.27 20.50
CA LEU A 11 20.37 -0.92 19.94
C LEU A 11 19.14 -0.10 20.32
N CYS A 12 18.50 0.52 19.34
CA CYS A 12 17.26 1.27 19.51
C CYS A 12 16.05 0.42 19.09
N VAL A 13 15.04 0.36 19.96
CA VAL A 13 13.76 -0.29 19.66
C VAL A 13 12.68 0.77 19.55
N ILE A 14 11.99 0.81 18.41
CA ILE A 14 10.94 1.78 18.09
C ILE A 14 9.58 1.11 18.23
N GLN A 15 8.74 1.67 19.10
CA GLN A 15 7.39 1.17 19.35
C GLN A 15 6.37 2.28 19.18
N CYS A 16 5.20 1.89 18.70
CA CYS A 16 4.04 2.78 18.67
C CYS A 16 3.49 2.97 20.09
N ARG A 17 2.84 4.12 20.31
CA ARG A 17 2.04 4.34 21.52
C ARG A 17 0.88 3.33 21.56
N GLU A 18 0.38 3.02 22.76
CA GLU A 18 -0.88 2.31 22.94
C GLU A 18 -2.02 2.91 22.07
N GLY A 19 -2.78 2.03 21.41
CA GLY A 19 -3.80 2.43 20.44
C GLY A 19 -3.28 2.80 19.05
N TYR A 20 -1.98 2.64 18.78
CA TYR A 20 -1.36 2.88 17.48
C TYR A 20 -0.50 1.68 17.10
N THR A 21 -0.40 1.40 15.80
CA THR A 21 0.48 0.36 15.27
C THR A 21 0.95 0.70 13.85
N TYR A 22 1.90 -0.07 13.34
CA TYR A 22 2.35 0.07 11.95
C TYR A 22 1.34 -0.58 11.01
N ALA A 23 1.10 0.08 9.87
CA ALA A 23 0.27 -0.47 8.79
C ALA A 23 0.98 -1.57 7.98
N GLU A 24 2.25 -1.85 8.28
CA GLU A 24 3.03 -2.93 7.67
C GLU A 24 3.52 -3.86 8.79
N PRO A 25 3.05 -5.13 8.85
CA PRO A 25 3.35 -6.03 9.96
C PRO A 25 4.80 -6.49 9.99
N GLU A 26 5.52 -6.42 8.87
CA GLU A 26 6.94 -6.77 8.75
C GLU A 26 7.88 -5.59 9.06
N THR A 27 7.34 -4.47 9.55
CA THR A 27 8.16 -3.29 9.86
C THR A 27 9.20 -3.66 10.93
N PRO A 28 10.50 -3.59 10.62
CA PRO A 28 11.53 -3.80 11.63
C PRO A 28 11.37 -2.73 12.71
N ASN A 29 11.36 -3.17 13.97
CA ASN A 29 11.25 -2.27 15.11
C ASN A 29 12.59 -2.08 15.84
N THR A 30 13.63 -2.79 15.42
CA THR A 30 14.94 -2.79 16.08
C THR A 30 16.01 -2.32 15.10
N PHE A 31 16.76 -1.31 15.48
CA PHE A 31 17.77 -0.63 14.65
C PHE A 31 19.04 -0.38 15.45
N MET A 32 20.18 -0.26 14.77
CA MET A 32 21.38 0.33 15.38
C MET A 32 21.29 1.85 15.23
N CYS A 33 21.45 2.58 16.32
CA CYS A 33 21.39 4.03 16.37
C CYS A 33 22.68 4.58 16.98
N GLN A 34 23.18 5.66 16.40
CA GLN A 34 24.36 6.34 16.90
C GLN A 34 23.98 7.64 17.63
N SER A 35 24.79 8.02 18.61
CA SER A 35 24.62 9.27 19.38
C SER A 35 24.78 10.56 18.56
N ASP A 36 25.06 10.46 17.26
CA ASP A 36 25.15 11.55 16.28
C ASP A 36 23.91 11.62 15.36
N GLY A 37 22.87 10.84 15.68
CA GLY A 37 21.61 10.79 14.94
C GLY A 37 21.60 9.84 13.74
N THR A 38 22.68 9.11 13.46
CA THR A 38 22.73 8.15 12.35
C THR A 38 21.97 6.87 12.70
N TRP A 39 21.15 6.39 11.78
CA TRP A 39 20.41 5.14 11.89
C TRP A 39 20.93 4.10 10.90
N TYR A 40 20.95 2.84 11.29
CA TYR A 40 21.32 1.74 10.41
C TYR A 40 20.22 0.69 10.38
N LYS A 41 19.90 0.22 9.16
CA LYS A 41 19.02 -0.93 8.96
C LYS A 41 19.82 -2.23 9.14
N LEU A 42 19.27 -3.15 9.93
CA LEU A 42 19.76 -4.52 10.08
C LEU A 42 19.08 -5.39 9.02
N LEU A 43 19.81 -5.80 7.98
CA LEU A 43 19.32 -6.77 6.99
C LEU A 43 19.80 -8.18 7.33
N PHE A 44 19.10 -9.20 6.80
CA PHE A 44 19.46 -10.61 6.96
C PHE A 44 20.94 -10.83 6.61
N GLY A 45 21.74 -11.32 7.57
CA GLY A 45 23.20 -11.46 7.43
C GLY A 45 24.05 -10.44 8.20
N ALA A 46 23.45 -9.64 9.10
CA ALA A 46 24.15 -8.67 9.97
C ALA A 46 24.85 -7.50 9.26
N GLN A 47 24.52 -7.26 7.98
CA GLN A 47 25.08 -6.13 7.24
C GLN A 47 24.30 -4.84 7.56
N LEU A 48 25.01 -3.84 8.10
CA LEU A 48 24.46 -2.54 8.50
C LEU A 48 24.53 -1.57 7.32
N TYR A 49 23.38 -1.00 6.94
CA TYR A 49 23.31 0.05 5.93
C TYR A 49 22.90 1.37 6.57
N PRO A 50 23.74 2.42 6.49
CA PRO A 50 23.39 3.73 7.03
C PRO A 50 22.22 4.32 6.24
N VAL A 51 21.28 4.91 6.97
CA VAL A 51 20.09 5.55 6.41
C VAL A 51 20.44 6.99 6.10
N PHE A 52 20.28 7.37 4.82
CA PHE A 52 20.55 8.71 4.34
C PHE A 52 19.35 9.27 3.57
N PRO A 53 19.05 10.57 3.71
CA PRO A 53 19.73 11.55 4.58
C PRO A 53 19.51 11.26 6.08
N LYS A 54 20.37 11.79 6.98
CA LYS A 54 20.24 11.60 8.45
C LYS A 54 18.87 12.04 9.01
N SER A 55 18.18 12.94 8.30
CA SER A 55 16.82 13.38 8.60
C SER A 55 15.74 12.32 8.33
N GLN A 56 16.05 11.31 7.51
CA GLN A 56 15.12 10.25 7.13
C GLN A 56 15.10 9.16 8.20
N ARG A 57 13.91 8.87 8.73
CA ARG A 57 13.69 7.75 9.64
C ARG A 57 13.51 6.46 8.84
N PRO A 58 14.16 5.34 9.23
CA PRO A 58 14.05 4.08 8.49
C PRO A 58 12.73 3.32 8.68
N TRP A 59 11.87 3.74 9.61
CA TRP A 59 10.56 3.15 9.87
C TRP A 59 9.42 4.11 9.47
N PRO A 60 8.25 3.58 9.06
CA PRO A 60 7.05 4.37 8.78
C PRO A 60 6.44 4.95 10.05
N ASP A 61 5.56 5.93 9.92
CA ASP A 61 4.79 6.41 11.07
C ASP A 61 3.71 5.40 11.49
N CYS A 62 3.44 5.36 12.79
CA CYS A 62 2.31 4.63 13.34
C CYS A 62 0.99 5.30 12.98
N ALA A 63 -0.08 4.52 12.85
CA ALA A 63 -1.43 5.02 12.66
C ALA A 63 -2.36 4.46 13.75
N PRO A 64 -3.47 5.15 14.06
CA PRO A 64 -4.45 4.68 15.03
C PRO A 64 -4.97 3.30 14.65
N GLU A 65 -5.03 2.39 15.61
CA GLU A 65 -5.69 1.11 15.45
C GLU A 65 -7.20 1.24 15.72
N GLU A 66 -8.01 0.56 14.92
CA GLU A 66 -9.46 0.54 15.07
C GLU A 66 -9.96 -0.92 15.07
N SER A 67 -11.09 -1.16 15.73
CA SER A 67 -11.73 -2.49 15.69
C SER A 67 -12.11 -2.86 14.27
N VAL A 68 -11.96 -4.13 13.93
CA VAL A 68 -12.41 -4.68 12.64
C VAL A 68 -13.92 -4.62 12.56
N ASP A 69 -14.42 -4.04 11.47
CA ASP A 69 -15.83 -3.84 11.21
C ASP A 69 -16.44 -4.86 10.25
N ALA A 70 -15.62 -5.64 9.54
CA ALA A 70 -16.11 -6.44 8.45
C ALA A 70 -15.51 -7.84 8.36
N ALA A 71 -16.31 -8.76 7.83
CA ALA A 71 -15.88 -10.06 7.35
C ALA A 71 -16.07 -10.11 5.84
N LYS A 72 -15.12 -10.73 5.12
CA LYS A 72 -15.18 -10.90 3.67
C LYS A 72 -14.89 -12.32 3.23
N LYS A 73 -15.40 -12.65 2.06
CA LYS A 73 -15.00 -13.83 1.30
C LYS A 73 -14.76 -13.45 -0.15
N ASN A 74 -13.58 -13.81 -0.64
CA ASN A 74 -13.22 -13.56 -2.04
C ASN A 74 -13.75 -14.70 -2.90
N TYR A 75 -14.39 -14.35 -4.01
CA TYR A 75 -14.83 -15.30 -5.02
C TYR A 75 -14.11 -15.03 -6.33
N THR A 76 -13.80 -16.11 -7.05
CA THR A 76 -13.20 -16.09 -8.38
C THR A 76 -14.03 -16.96 -9.32
N PHE A 77 -14.49 -16.35 -10.40
CA PHE A 77 -15.28 -16.97 -11.44
C PHE A 77 -14.44 -17.05 -12.72
N TYR A 78 -14.39 -18.24 -13.32
CA TYR A 78 -13.72 -18.46 -14.60
C TYR A 78 -14.78 -18.65 -15.67
N THR A 79 -14.72 -17.85 -16.74
CA THR A 79 -15.72 -17.86 -17.82
C THR A 79 -15.14 -17.46 -19.18
N GLY A 80 -15.66 -18.08 -20.25
CA GLY A 80 -15.36 -17.70 -21.63
C GLY A 80 -13.89 -17.80 -22.05
N SER A 81 -13.61 -17.40 -23.28
CA SER A 81 -12.26 -17.26 -23.84
C SER A 81 -11.87 -15.78 -23.97
N CYS A 82 -10.57 -15.49 -23.87
CA CYS A 82 -10.01 -14.18 -24.15
C CYS A 82 -9.81 -14.03 -25.66
N SER A 83 -10.56 -13.14 -26.31
CA SER A 83 -10.50 -12.93 -27.75
C SER A 83 -10.89 -11.48 -28.06
N GLY A 84 -9.91 -10.62 -28.38
CA GLY A 84 -10.10 -9.20 -28.71
C GLY A 84 -9.68 -8.20 -27.61
N ASN A 85 -9.29 -6.99 -28.01
CA ASN A 85 -9.00 -5.85 -27.11
C ASN A 85 -10.31 -5.36 -26.47
N ASP A 86 -10.57 -5.87 -25.28
CA ASP A 86 -11.90 -5.90 -24.68
C ASP A 86 -12.00 -5.09 -23.37
N GLU A 87 -11.24 -4.00 -23.17
CA GLU A 87 -11.39 -3.19 -21.93
C GLU A 87 -12.85 -2.74 -21.71
N GLU A 88 -13.54 -2.35 -22.78
CA GLU A 88 -14.95 -1.96 -22.74
C GLU A 88 -15.90 -3.16 -22.53
N ALA A 89 -15.56 -4.34 -23.06
CA ALA A 89 -16.32 -5.56 -22.83
C ALA A 89 -16.14 -6.07 -21.39
N LEU A 90 -14.93 -5.96 -20.81
CA LEU A 90 -14.63 -6.29 -19.41
C LEU A 90 -15.41 -5.37 -18.47
N ALA A 91 -15.52 -4.08 -18.80
CA ALA A 91 -16.34 -3.11 -18.05
C ALA A 91 -17.84 -3.46 -18.08
N ARG A 92 -18.37 -3.81 -19.26
CA ARG A 92 -19.79 -4.25 -19.39
C ARG A 92 -20.07 -5.55 -18.63
N ILE A 93 -19.15 -6.51 -18.65
CA ILE A 93 -19.28 -7.76 -17.88
C ILE A 93 -19.32 -7.47 -16.39
N ARG A 94 -18.48 -6.54 -15.91
CA ARG A 94 -18.48 -6.09 -14.52
C ARG A 94 -19.84 -5.53 -14.10
N GLU A 95 -20.45 -4.68 -14.93
CA GLU A 95 -21.75 -4.07 -14.65
C GLU A 95 -22.88 -5.10 -14.65
N ASN A 96 -22.92 -5.98 -15.65
CA ASN A 96 -23.91 -7.07 -15.74
C ASN A 96 -23.81 -8.02 -14.55
N PHE A 97 -22.59 -8.34 -14.10
CA PHE A 97 -22.37 -9.16 -12.92
C PHE A 97 -22.86 -8.47 -11.64
N LEU A 98 -22.56 -7.18 -11.48
CA LEU A 98 -23.05 -6.38 -10.35
C LEU A 98 -24.57 -6.40 -10.25
N ASN A 99 -25.27 -6.19 -11.36
CA ASN A 99 -26.73 -6.20 -11.40
C ASN A 99 -27.28 -7.61 -11.08
N ALA A 100 -26.66 -8.65 -11.64
CA ALA A 100 -27.07 -10.03 -11.39
C ALA A 100 -26.90 -10.46 -9.92
N VAL A 101 -25.91 -9.94 -9.19
CA VAL A 101 -25.73 -10.27 -7.77
C VAL A 101 -26.56 -9.36 -6.86
N LYS A 102 -26.72 -8.08 -7.18
CA LYS A 102 -27.55 -7.14 -6.39
C LYS A 102 -28.99 -7.60 -6.27
N ASP A 103 -29.56 -8.11 -7.36
CA ASP A 103 -30.96 -8.57 -7.40
C ASP A 103 -31.12 -10.06 -7.04
N SER A 104 -30.01 -10.75 -6.76
CA SER A 104 -30.07 -12.15 -6.37
C SER A 104 -30.51 -12.28 -4.91
N PRO A 105 -31.35 -13.27 -4.57
CA PRO A 105 -31.70 -13.62 -3.19
C PRO A 105 -30.50 -13.80 -2.25
N LEU A 106 -29.29 -14.01 -2.80
CA LEU A 106 -28.02 -13.94 -2.09
C LEU A 106 -27.84 -12.69 -1.21
N ALA A 107 -28.30 -11.53 -1.66
CA ALA A 107 -28.19 -10.27 -0.94
C ALA A 107 -29.26 -10.11 0.15
N ASN A 108 -30.42 -10.75 0.00
CA ASN A 108 -31.58 -10.54 0.89
C ASN A 108 -31.85 -11.70 1.86
N PHE A 109 -31.32 -12.91 1.63
CA PHE A 109 -31.89 -14.10 2.26
C PHE A 109 -31.22 -14.52 3.57
N LEU A 110 -30.01 -14.08 3.94
CA LEU A 110 -29.38 -14.62 5.17
C LEU A 110 -28.33 -13.75 5.92
N LEU A 111 -27.81 -12.65 5.35
CA LEU A 111 -26.62 -11.98 5.90
C LEU A 111 -26.76 -10.46 6.12
N CYS A 112 -27.73 -9.84 5.48
CA CYS A 112 -27.82 -8.38 5.37
C CYS A 112 -29.03 -7.91 6.16
N ASP A 113 -29.05 -8.22 7.45
CA ASP A 113 -30.14 -7.86 8.33
C ASP A 113 -29.87 -6.49 8.96
N ALA A 114 -30.56 -5.47 8.43
CA ALA A 114 -30.51 -4.11 8.96
C ALA A 114 -30.95 -4.06 10.44
N SER A 115 -31.80 -4.98 10.91
CA SER A 115 -32.23 -5.05 12.31
C SER A 115 -31.09 -5.50 13.24
N GLN A 116 -30.24 -6.42 12.77
CA GLN A 116 -29.00 -6.82 13.44
C GLN A 116 -27.88 -5.78 13.25
N GLY A 117 -28.10 -4.75 12.44
CA GLY A 117 -27.14 -3.69 12.16
C GLY A 117 -26.05 -4.11 11.19
N GLN A 118 -26.34 -5.02 10.25
CA GLN A 118 -25.36 -5.48 9.26
C GLN A 118 -25.60 -4.81 7.90
N ASP A 119 -24.51 -4.44 7.20
CA ASP A 119 -24.52 -4.01 5.80
C ASP A 119 -23.78 -5.01 4.94
N CYS A 120 -24.25 -5.28 3.73
CA CYS A 120 -23.50 -6.10 2.79
C CYS A 120 -23.15 -5.30 1.56
N VAL A 121 -21.87 -5.37 1.17
CA VAL A 121 -21.37 -4.66 -0.01
C VAL A 121 -20.51 -5.61 -0.82
N ILE A 122 -20.65 -5.54 -2.14
CA ILE A 122 -19.74 -6.19 -3.07
C ILE A 122 -18.67 -5.16 -3.44
N GLU A 123 -17.42 -5.45 -3.09
CA GLU A 123 -16.27 -4.58 -3.33
C GLU A 123 -15.21 -5.28 -4.19
N ASN A 124 -14.23 -4.52 -4.66
CA ASN A 124 -13.03 -5.04 -5.35
C ASN A 124 -13.29 -5.93 -6.57
N ILE A 125 -14.35 -5.65 -7.32
CA ILE A 125 -14.63 -6.42 -8.54
C ILE A 125 -13.54 -6.14 -9.59
N ARG A 126 -12.92 -7.19 -10.09
CA ARG A 126 -11.99 -7.15 -11.22
C ARG A 126 -12.42 -8.14 -12.27
N VAL A 127 -12.24 -7.76 -13.53
CA VAL A 127 -12.45 -8.61 -14.69
C VAL A 127 -11.19 -8.48 -15.53
N TYR A 128 -10.48 -9.58 -15.72
CA TYR A 128 -9.23 -9.60 -16.47
C TYR A 128 -9.03 -10.95 -17.13
N CYS A 129 -8.16 -11.00 -18.12
CA CYS A 129 -7.73 -12.24 -18.75
C CYS A 129 -6.49 -12.78 -18.04
N GLY A 130 -6.46 -14.09 -17.80
CA GLY A 130 -5.31 -14.72 -17.15
C GLY A 130 -5.28 -16.23 -17.32
N GLU A 131 -4.12 -16.81 -17.01
CA GLU A 131 -3.93 -18.25 -17.04
C GLU A 131 -4.48 -18.93 -15.80
N ASN A 132 -5.22 -20.01 -16.00
CA ASN A 132 -5.69 -20.85 -14.91
C ASN A 132 -4.59 -21.85 -14.50
N SER A 133 -4.11 -21.80 -13.26
CA SER A 133 -3.00 -22.64 -12.76
C SER A 133 -3.24 -24.15 -12.90
N ARG A 134 -4.48 -24.60 -13.11
CA ARG A 134 -4.84 -26.02 -13.30
C ARG A 134 -4.91 -26.47 -14.77
N LYS A 135 -4.89 -25.55 -15.73
CA LYS A 135 -4.88 -25.84 -17.18
C LYS A 135 -3.89 -24.89 -17.86
N ARG A 136 -2.60 -25.26 -17.84
CA ARG A 136 -1.58 -24.62 -18.68
C ARG A 136 -2.03 -24.73 -20.14
N SER A 137 -2.33 -23.62 -20.81
CA SER A 137 -2.50 -23.43 -22.28
C SER A 137 -3.73 -22.61 -22.73
N VAL A 138 -4.68 -22.24 -21.87
CA VAL A 138 -5.86 -21.46 -22.30
C VAL A 138 -6.10 -20.26 -21.37
N GLU A 139 -6.03 -19.05 -21.93
CA GLU A 139 -6.47 -17.83 -21.25
C GLU A 139 -7.99 -17.82 -21.11
N GLU A 140 -8.45 -17.74 -19.86
CA GLU A 140 -9.86 -17.65 -19.51
C GLU A 140 -10.12 -16.25 -18.93
N ARG A 141 -11.35 -15.75 -19.06
CA ARG A 141 -11.73 -14.51 -18.36
C ARG A 141 -11.95 -14.85 -16.90
N ILE A 142 -11.30 -14.08 -16.03
CA ILE A 142 -11.32 -14.25 -14.59
C ILE A 142 -12.06 -13.04 -14.01
N ILE A 143 -13.13 -13.31 -13.27
CA ILE A 143 -13.87 -12.31 -12.51
C ILE A 143 -13.59 -12.57 -11.03
N THR A 144 -12.97 -11.62 -10.33
CA THR A 144 -12.79 -11.68 -8.88
C THR A 144 -13.61 -10.61 -8.19
N PHE A 145 -14.14 -10.89 -7.02
CA PHE A 145 -14.75 -9.87 -6.16
C PHE A 145 -14.74 -10.30 -4.69
N ASP A 146 -14.85 -9.31 -3.82
CA ASP A 146 -15.00 -9.51 -2.39
C ASP A 146 -16.48 -9.32 -2.01
N PHE A 147 -17.09 -10.35 -1.43
CA PHE A 147 -18.37 -10.20 -0.75
C PHE A 147 -18.09 -9.83 0.70
N VAL A 148 -18.50 -8.63 1.11
CA VAL A 148 -18.17 -8.04 2.42
C VAL A 148 -19.44 -7.85 3.23
N ILE A 149 -19.45 -8.35 4.47
CA ILE A 149 -20.47 -8.03 5.47
C ILE A 149 -19.81 -7.10 6.49
N ARG A 150 -20.43 -5.95 6.76
CA ARG A 150 -20.00 -4.94 7.73
C ARG A 150 -20.94 -4.91 8.92
N ASP A 151 -20.39 -4.84 10.13
CA ASP A 151 -21.11 -4.56 11.36
C ASP A 151 -21.21 -3.04 11.56
N LYS A 152 -22.42 -2.48 11.48
CA LYS A 152 -22.67 -1.05 11.75
C LYS A 152 -22.63 -0.72 13.23
N LYS A 153 -22.68 -1.72 14.12
CA LYS A 153 -22.74 -1.55 15.59
C LYS A 153 -21.45 -2.06 16.24
N LEU A 154 -20.32 -1.42 15.94
CA LEU A 154 -19.02 -1.82 16.49
C LEU A 154 -19.03 -1.86 18.03
N SER A 155 -18.46 -2.93 18.57
CA SER A 155 -18.12 -3.02 19.99
C SER A 155 -16.71 -2.52 20.23
N SER A 156 -16.52 -1.72 21.28
CA SER A 156 -15.18 -1.36 21.79
C SER A 156 -14.48 -2.56 22.46
N ASP A 157 -15.24 -3.51 22.99
CA ASP A 157 -14.70 -4.76 23.53
C ASP A 157 -14.27 -5.69 22.39
N ARG A 158 -12.96 -5.97 22.32
CA ARG A 158 -12.33 -6.84 21.31
C ARG A 158 -12.86 -8.27 21.33
N LYS A 159 -13.19 -8.84 22.50
CA LYS A 159 -13.72 -10.21 22.61
C LYS A 159 -15.13 -10.30 22.05
N VAL A 160 -15.96 -9.31 22.38
CA VAL A 160 -17.33 -9.21 21.84
C VAL A 160 -17.28 -9.02 20.33
N GLN A 161 -16.40 -8.15 19.83
CA GLN A 161 -16.26 -7.93 18.39
C GLN A 161 -15.72 -9.17 17.66
N ALA A 162 -14.73 -9.87 18.21
CA ALA A 162 -14.22 -11.12 17.67
C ALA A 162 -15.31 -12.20 17.55
N ALA A 163 -16.18 -12.32 18.56
CA ALA A 163 -17.30 -13.26 18.54
C ALA A 163 -18.33 -12.91 17.44
N LYS A 164 -18.61 -11.63 17.21
CA LYS A 164 -19.48 -11.18 16.12
C LYS A 164 -18.86 -11.48 14.75
N LEU A 165 -17.59 -11.15 14.55
CA LEU A 165 -16.87 -11.43 13.30
C LEU A 165 -16.86 -12.92 12.99
N LYS A 166 -16.63 -13.76 14.00
CA LYS A 166 -16.71 -15.22 13.85
C LYS A 166 -18.08 -15.68 13.33
N LYS A 167 -19.18 -15.12 13.83
CA LYS A 167 -20.54 -15.43 13.32
C LYS A 167 -20.74 -14.94 11.89
N MET A 168 -20.25 -13.75 11.55
CA MET A 168 -20.31 -13.21 10.19
C MET A 168 -19.55 -14.11 9.20
N MET A 169 -18.36 -14.58 9.57
CA MET A 169 -17.56 -15.52 8.77
C MET A 169 -18.27 -16.87 8.59
N GLN A 170 -18.93 -17.39 9.62
CA GLN A 170 -19.77 -18.61 9.49
C GLN A 170 -20.94 -18.39 8.51
N GLY A 171 -21.55 -17.20 8.53
CA GLY A 171 -22.56 -16.82 7.56
C GLY A 171 -22.04 -16.81 6.11
N LEU A 172 -20.83 -16.27 5.89
CA LEU A 172 -20.16 -16.30 4.59
C LEU A 172 -19.88 -17.72 4.10
N ASP A 173 -19.58 -18.66 5.00
CA ASP A 173 -19.37 -20.07 4.64
C ASP A 173 -20.66 -20.76 4.21
N ILE A 174 -21.80 -20.42 4.84
CA ILE A 174 -23.12 -20.91 4.42
C ILE A 174 -23.46 -20.37 3.02
N VAL A 175 -23.22 -19.08 2.79
CA VAL A 175 -23.48 -18.44 1.49
C VAL A 175 -22.56 -18.95 0.39
N ASP A 176 -21.30 -19.25 0.71
CA ASP A 176 -20.38 -19.89 -0.23
C ASP A 176 -20.91 -21.21 -0.81
N LYS A 177 -21.51 -22.06 0.06
CA LYS A 177 -22.15 -23.30 -0.40
C LYS A 177 -23.28 -23.00 -1.39
N PHE A 178 -24.13 -22.03 -1.08
CA PHE A 178 -25.24 -21.64 -1.96
C PHE A 178 -24.76 -21.02 -3.29
N ILE A 179 -23.75 -20.14 -3.26
CA ILE A 179 -23.16 -19.53 -4.47
C ILE A 179 -22.61 -20.63 -5.38
N LYS A 180 -21.82 -21.55 -4.83
CA LYS A 180 -21.26 -22.66 -5.61
C LYS A 180 -22.37 -23.53 -6.22
N GLU A 181 -23.42 -23.85 -5.48
CA GLU A 181 -24.55 -24.65 -5.98
C GLU A 181 -25.40 -23.93 -7.04
N ARG A 182 -25.59 -22.62 -6.93
CA ARG A 182 -26.42 -21.82 -7.86
C ARG A 182 -25.67 -21.48 -9.15
N PHE A 183 -24.42 -21.06 -9.06
CA PHE A 183 -23.66 -20.61 -10.22
C PHE A 183 -23.14 -21.76 -11.09
N THR A 184 -22.95 -22.95 -10.52
CA THR A 184 -22.68 -24.16 -11.31
C THR A 184 -23.87 -24.59 -12.18
N LYS A 185 -25.07 -24.06 -11.91
CA LYS A 185 -26.31 -24.33 -12.67
C LYS A 185 -26.67 -23.22 -13.67
N LEU A 186 -25.88 -22.15 -13.79
CA LEU A 186 -26.15 -21.05 -14.73
C LEU A 186 -25.91 -21.48 -16.19
N ASN A 187 -26.87 -21.18 -17.06
CA ASN A 187 -26.82 -21.42 -18.49
C ASN A 187 -27.00 -20.11 -19.28
N ASN A 188 -26.81 -20.18 -20.60
CA ASN A 188 -26.83 -19.03 -21.52
C ASN A 188 -28.19 -18.29 -21.59
N ALA A 189 -29.25 -18.83 -20.97
CA ALA A 189 -30.57 -18.19 -20.90
C ALA A 189 -30.65 -17.09 -19.83
N ASN A 190 -29.77 -17.12 -18.81
CA ASN A 190 -29.84 -16.21 -17.65
C ASN A 190 -28.80 -15.07 -17.69
N MET A 191 -27.82 -15.11 -18.61
CA MET A 191 -26.83 -14.05 -18.80
C MET A 191 -26.30 -14.06 -20.25
N PRO A 192 -26.74 -13.13 -21.13
CA PRO A 192 -26.35 -13.12 -22.55
C PRO A 192 -24.84 -12.87 -22.74
N GLY A 193 -24.20 -13.67 -23.61
CA GLY A 193 -22.77 -13.55 -23.95
C GLY A 193 -21.84 -14.60 -23.29
N MET A 194 -22.40 -15.56 -22.55
CA MET A 194 -21.65 -16.57 -21.80
C MET A 194 -21.61 -17.91 -22.56
N HIS A 195 -20.89 -17.95 -23.69
CA HIS A 195 -20.94 -19.07 -24.64
C HIS A 195 -20.15 -20.34 -24.28
N ARG A 196 -19.89 -20.61 -22.98
CA ARG A 196 -19.46 -21.96 -22.52
C ARG A 196 -20.03 -22.29 -21.12
N PRO A 197 -20.49 -23.53 -20.86
CA PRO A 197 -21.34 -23.87 -19.70
C PRO A 197 -20.58 -24.12 -18.39
N LEU A 198 -19.28 -23.82 -18.32
CA LEU A 198 -18.45 -24.16 -17.16
C LEU A 198 -18.04 -22.89 -16.42
N VAL A 199 -19.01 -22.23 -15.80
CA VAL A 199 -18.72 -21.20 -14.80
C VAL A 199 -18.14 -21.93 -13.59
N ARG A 200 -16.81 -22.00 -13.52
CA ARG A 200 -16.12 -22.54 -12.35
C ARG A 200 -16.05 -21.45 -11.31
N VAL A 201 -16.48 -21.77 -10.10
CA VAL A 201 -16.44 -20.86 -8.97
C VAL A 201 -15.44 -21.39 -7.95
N SER A 202 -14.46 -20.57 -7.64
CA SER A 202 -13.54 -20.76 -6.52
C SER A 202 -13.84 -19.71 -5.46
N SER A 203 -13.62 -20.03 -4.20
CA SER A 203 -13.70 -19.08 -3.10
C SER A 203 -12.49 -19.23 -2.20
N ALA A 204 -11.95 -18.12 -1.71
CA ALA A 204 -10.96 -18.15 -0.64
C ALA A 204 -11.62 -18.55 0.70
N ALA A 205 -10.81 -18.77 1.74
CA ALA A 205 -11.30 -18.85 3.11
C ALA A 205 -11.95 -17.52 3.52
N SER A 206 -12.98 -17.59 4.37
CA SER A 206 -13.53 -16.39 5.01
C SER A 206 -12.43 -15.71 5.83
N SER A 207 -12.38 -14.40 5.77
CA SER A 207 -11.38 -13.58 6.46
C SER A 207 -12.00 -12.27 6.94
N VAL A 208 -11.28 -11.53 7.77
CA VAL A 208 -11.67 -10.18 8.14
C VAL A 208 -11.36 -9.17 7.03
N ALA A 209 -12.05 -8.04 7.05
CA ALA A 209 -11.84 -6.94 6.14
C ALA A 209 -11.87 -5.61 6.89
N CYS A 210 -11.20 -4.63 6.30
CA CYS A 210 -11.25 -3.24 6.74
C CYS A 210 -11.85 -2.38 5.63
N PRO A 211 -12.39 -1.18 5.96
CA PRO A 211 -12.77 -0.19 4.97
C PRO A 211 -11.58 0.23 4.09
N VAL A 212 -11.88 0.74 2.90
CA VAL A 212 -10.88 1.30 1.99
C VAL A 212 -10.07 2.38 2.72
N GLY A 213 -8.74 2.37 2.52
CA GLY A 213 -7.82 3.27 3.25
C GLY A 213 -7.19 2.62 4.49
N LYS A 214 -7.66 1.44 4.89
CA LYS A 214 -7.15 0.68 6.04
C LYS A 214 -6.71 -0.72 5.64
N VAL A 215 -5.73 -1.24 6.37
CA VAL A 215 -5.21 -2.60 6.24
C VAL A 215 -5.48 -3.40 7.50
N VAL A 216 -5.60 -4.72 7.32
CA VAL A 216 -5.75 -5.67 8.43
C VAL A 216 -4.38 -5.95 9.02
N ILE A 217 -4.23 -5.76 10.33
CA ILE A 217 -3.02 -6.08 11.07
C ILE A 217 -3.37 -7.07 12.18
N ILE A 218 -2.55 -8.12 12.31
CA ILE A 218 -2.67 -9.11 13.38
C ILE A 218 -1.45 -8.93 14.28
N ALA A 219 -1.66 -8.35 15.46
CA ALA A 219 -0.58 -8.19 16.44
C ALA A 219 -0.14 -9.55 16.99
N LEU A 220 1.14 -9.73 17.35
CA LEU A 220 1.62 -10.94 18.03
C LEU A 220 1.04 -11.05 19.45
N GLY A 221 0.75 -12.27 19.91
CA GLY A 221 0.28 -12.49 21.28
C GLY A 221 -0.44 -13.83 21.46
N ASN A 222 -0.86 -14.09 22.71
CA ASN A 222 -1.41 -15.38 23.14
C ASN A 222 -2.94 -15.48 23.02
N SER A 223 -3.64 -14.38 22.77
CA SER A 223 -5.10 -14.38 22.54
C SER A 223 -5.46 -14.87 21.14
N SER A 224 -6.76 -15.09 20.91
CA SER A 224 -7.24 -15.52 19.59
C SER A 224 -6.84 -14.52 18.49
N GLU A 225 -6.61 -15.02 17.28
CA GLU A 225 -6.19 -14.19 16.15
C GLU A 225 -7.16 -13.03 15.91
N LEU A 226 -8.46 -13.29 15.96
CA LEU A 226 -9.52 -12.29 15.79
C LEU A 226 -9.50 -11.19 16.87
N GLU A 227 -9.13 -11.51 18.11
CA GLU A 227 -8.99 -10.50 19.17
C GLU A 227 -7.78 -9.59 18.97
N ARG A 228 -6.72 -10.10 18.33
CA ARG A 228 -5.49 -9.35 18.00
C ARG A 228 -5.54 -8.68 16.65
N THR A 229 -6.66 -8.81 15.94
CA THR A 229 -6.84 -8.21 14.62
C THR A 229 -7.38 -6.79 14.77
N SER A 230 -6.74 -5.84 14.09
CA SER A 230 -7.18 -4.45 14.00
C SER A 230 -7.10 -3.92 12.58
N CYS A 231 -7.88 -2.87 12.32
CA CYS A 231 -7.81 -2.08 11.12
C CYS A 231 -6.95 -0.85 11.34
N VAL A 232 -5.97 -0.64 10.47
CA VAL A 232 -4.97 0.43 10.62
C VAL A 232 -4.93 1.24 9.34
N LYS A 233 -5.03 2.57 9.45
CA LYS A 233 -4.93 3.45 8.27
C LYS A 233 -3.51 3.43 7.73
N CYS A 234 -3.35 3.54 6.41
CA CYS A 234 -2.03 3.84 5.86
C CYS A 234 -1.53 5.17 6.43
N SER A 235 -0.31 5.19 6.97
CA SER A 235 0.26 6.38 7.59
C SER A 235 0.64 7.44 6.56
N ALA A 236 0.93 8.66 7.03
CA ALA A 236 1.48 9.71 6.19
C ALA A 236 2.76 9.23 5.49
N GLY A 237 3.00 9.71 4.27
CA GLY A 237 4.04 9.19 3.38
C GLY A 237 3.65 7.90 2.67
N SER A 238 2.46 7.37 2.91
CA SER A 238 1.95 6.17 2.24
C SER A 238 0.47 6.33 1.86
N TYR A 239 0.02 5.48 0.95
CA TYR A 239 -1.36 5.42 0.49
C TYR A 239 -1.84 3.97 0.40
N TYR A 240 -3.15 3.77 0.53
CA TYR A 240 -3.78 2.46 0.37
C TYR A 240 -3.91 2.13 -1.11
N ASN A 241 -3.19 1.10 -1.55
CA ASN A 241 -3.31 0.60 -2.90
C ASN A 241 -4.44 -0.45 -2.96
N ARG A 242 -5.50 -0.14 -3.71
CA ARG A 242 -6.65 -1.04 -3.89
C ARG A 242 -6.29 -2.36 -4.56
N ASP A 243 -5.23 -2.36 -5.37
CA ASP A 243 -4.82 -3.53 -6.14
C ASP A 243 -4.18 -4.59 -5.27
N SER A 244 -3.19 -4.20 -4.46
CA SER A 244 -2.50 -5.07 -3.51
C SER A 244 -3.21 -5.18 -2.16
N GLN A 245 -4.19 -4.32 -1.87
CA GLN A 245 -4.84 -4.19 -0.55
C GLN A 245 -3.82 -3.94 0.59
N THR A 246 -2.71 -3.29 0.26
CA THR A 246 -1.63 -2.94 1.18
C THR A 246 -1.34 -1.44 1.11
N CYS A 247 -0.67 -0.93 2.14
CA CYS A 247 -0.11 0.41 2.08
C CYS A 247 1.13 0.40 1.18
N LYS A 248 1.22 1.39 0.29
CA LYS A 248 2.40 1.65 -0.53
C LYS A 248 2.95 3.03 -0.19
N THR A 249 4.27 3.14 -0.14
CA THR A 249 4.93 4.43 0.09
C THR A 249 4.79 5.34 -1.11
N CYS A 250 4.67 6.64 -0.84
CA CYS A 250 4.76 7.66 -1.87
C CYS A 250 6.13 7.59 -2.53
N GLN A 251 6.14 7.55 -3.85
CA GLN A 251 7.37 7.57 -4.62
C GLN A 251 7.92 9.00 -4.70
N GLU A 252 9.17 9.12 -5.11
CA GLU A 252 9.81 10.41 -5.33
C GLU A 252 8.95 11.35 -6.20
N GLY A 253 8.95 12.63 -5.88
CA GLY A 253 8.09 13.63 -6.53
C GLY A 253 6.64 13.67 -6.04
N SER A 254 6.27 12.82 -5.09
CA SER A 254 4.96 12.84 -4.43
C SER A 254 5.09 12.79 -2.92
N PHE A 255 4.07 13.24 -2.21
CA PHE A 255 3.99 13.22 -0.76
C PHE A 255 2.57 12.89 -0.28
N GLN A 256 2.40 12.56 0.99
CA GLN A 256 1.07 12.41 1.58
C GLN A 256 1.06 12.77 3.07
N ASN A 257 0.35 13.84 3.44
CA ASN A 257 0.34 14.34 4.82
C ASN A 257 -0.83 13.83 5.68
N ARG A 258 -1.79 13.12 5.08
CA ARG A 258 -2.96 12.57 5.75
C ARG A 258 -2.91 11.04 5.77
N THR A 259 -3.49 10.46 6.81
CA THR A 259 -3.62 9.00 6.90
C THR A 259 -4.79 8.49 6.06
N GLY A 260 -4.72 7.23 5.64
CA GLY A 260 -5.78 6.50 4.95
C GLY A 260 -6.11 7.02 3.54
N GLN A 261 -5.22 7.77 2.91
CA GLN A 261 -5.42 8.25 1.55
C GLN A 261 -5.25 7.14 0.52
N LEU A 262 -5.84 7.33 -0.67
CA LEU A 262 -5.84 6.35 -1.76
C LEU A 262 -4.80 6.67 -2.85
N SER A 263 -4.12 7.80 -2.71
CA SER A 263 -3.07 8.27 -3.61
C SER A 263 -2.15 9.23 -2.87
N CYS A 264 -0.96 9.44 -3.43
CA CYS A 264 -0.08 10.52 -3.00
C CYS A 264 -0.36 11.77 -3.81
N ASP A 265 -0.17 12.92 -3.18
CA ASP A 265 -0.26 14.23 -3.81
C ASP A 265 1.06 14.54 -4.51
N ALA A 266 1.01 15.03 -5.74
CA ALA A 266 2.22 15.41 -6.47
C ALA A 266 2.88 16.64 -5.83
N CYS A 267 4.20 16.68 -5.82
CA CYS A 267 4.91 17.90 -5.46
C CYS A 267 4.53 19.05 -6.42
N PRO A 268 4.45 20.30 -5.94
CA PRO A 268 4.19 21.46 -6.78
C PRO A 268 5.18 21.58 -7.94
N ALA A 269 4.78 22.26 -9.02
CA ALA A 269 5.64 22.50 -10.18
C ALA A 269 6.98 23.12 -9.78
N GLY A 270 8.07 22.63 -10.39
CA GLY A 270 9.44 23.04 -10.07
C GLY A 270 10.01 22.45 -8.76
N LYS A 271 9.24 21.60 -8.07
CA LYS A 271 9.67 20.91 -6.85
C LYS A 271 9.62 19.39 -6.98
N TRP A 272 10.32 18.71 -6.09
CA TRP A 272 10.45 17.26 -6.05
C TRP A 272 10.69 16.80 -4.62
N SER A 273 10.08 15.70 -4.19
CA SER A 273 10.42 15.07 -2.91
C SER A 273 11.56 14.09 -3.12
N GLU A 274 12.58 14.21 -2.27
CA GLU A 274 13.73 13.31 -2.28
C GLU A 274 13.35 11.98 -1.61
N GLY A 275 13.58 10.87 -2.32
CA GLY A 275 13.33 9.54 -1.80
C GLY A 275 11.84 9.18 -1.69
N VAL A 276 11.60 7.99 -1.13
CA VAL A 276 10.25 7.47 -0.89
C VAL A 276 9.73 7.92 0.47
N HIS A 277 8.41 7.87 0.64
CA HIS A 277 7.72 8.11 1.90
C HIS A 277 7.69 9.58 2.37
N ALA A 278 7.71 10.54 1.44
CA ALA A 278 7.59 11.95 1.78
C ALA A 278 6.22 12.27 2.41
N LYS A 279 6.22 12.91 3.58
CA LYS A 279 5.02 13.10 4.41
C LYS A 279 4.41 14.47 4.23
N SER A 280 5.21 15.47 3.92
CA SER A 280 4.74 16.86 3.84
C SER A 280 5.18 17.52 2.55
N PHE A 281 4.41 18.53 2.11
CA PHE A 281 4.81 19.39 1.00
C PHE A 281 6.14 20.11 1.29
N THR A 282 6.52 20.26 2.56
CA THR A 282 7.81 20.83 2.98
C THR A 282 9.01 19.96 2.62
N GLU A 283 8.77 18.67 2.33
CA GLU A 283 9.80 17.75 1.84
C GLU A 283 9.94 17.83 0.31
N CYS A 284 9.04 18.55 -0.38
CA CYS A 284 9.21 18.90 -1.79
C CYS A 284 10.24 20.04 -1.90
N ILE A 285 11.46 19.70 -2.27
CA ILE A 285 12.57 20.62 -2.49
C ILE A 285 12.57 21.14 -3.93
N VAL A 286 13.20 22.29 -4.16
CA VAL A 286 13.34 22.86 -5.51
C VAL A 286 14.20 21.93 -6.37
N ILE A 287 13.82 21.72 -7.62
CA ILE A 287 14.64 20.98 -8.59
C ILE A 287 15.81 21.85 -9.00
N CYS A 288 17.02 21.44 -8.65
CA CYS A 288 18.24 22.12 -9.10
C CYS A 288 18.56 21.72 -10.54
N GLU A 289 18.85 22.73 -11.36
CA GLU A 289 19.23 22.57 -12.76
C GLU A 289 20.70 22.13 -12.87
N PRO A 290 21.15 21.64 -14.04
CA PRO A 290 22.57 21.40 -14.28
C PRO A 290 23.41 22.64 -13.91
N GLY A 291 24.55 22.41 -13.25
CA GLY A 291 25.39 23.46 -12.68
C GLY A 291 25.03 23.83 -11.26
N GLU A 292 23.92 23.32 -10.72
CA GLU A 292 23.50 23.56 -9.34
C GLU A 292 23.36 22.26 -8.55
N TYR A 293 23.35 22.38 -7.22
CA TYR A 293 23.11 21.28 -6.31
C TYR A 293 22.32 21.70 -5.07
N THR A 294 21.51 20.79 -4.54
CA THR A 294 20.86 20.95 -3.23
C THR A 294 21.87 20.60 -2.13
N MET A 295 21.91 21.42 -1.07
CA MET A 295 22.67 21.12 0.13
C MET A 295 21.72 20.83 1.30
N HIS A 296 21.88 19.68 1.96
CA HIS A 296 21.14 19.38 3.18
C HIS A 296 21.90 19.94 4.38
N GLY A 297 21.34 21.00 4.99
CA GLY A 297 21.81 21.50 6.27
C GLY A 297 21.11 20.81 7.43
N GLU A 298 21.54 21.15 8.65
CA GLU A 298 20.98 20.63 9.91
C GLU A 298 19.50 21.01 10.11
N TYR A 299 19.05 22.10 9.47
CA TYR A 299 17.68 22.63 9.55
C TYR A 299 16.84 22.36 8.29
N GLY A 300 17.29 21.46 7.41
CA GLY A 300 16.59 21.10 6.17
C GLY A 300 17.39 21.41 4.90
N SER A 301 16.73 21.22 3.75
CA SER A 301 17.34 21.40 2.44
C SER A 301 17.42 22.89 2.09
N ILE A 302 18.62 23.37 1.80
CA ILE A 302 18.89 24.72 1.31
C ILE A 302 18.62 24.75 -0.20
N ASN A 303 18.17 25.90 -0.70
CA ASN A 303 17.96 26.18 -2.13
C ASN A 303 19.17 25.77 -3.00
N CYS A 304 18.94 25.71 -4.31
CA CYS A 304 19.95 25.33 -5.28
C CYS A 304 21.16 26.27 -5.25
N LEU A 305 22.32 25.70 -4.92
CA LEU A 305 23.60 26.39 -4.88
C LEU A 305 24.35 26.11 -6.18
N MET A 306 24.96 27.14 -6.74
CA MET A 306 25.84 27.00 -7.90
C MET A 306 27.06 26.17 -7.54
N CYS A 307 27.45 25.26 -8.45
CA CYS A 307 28.69 24.51 -8.31
C CYS A 307 29.89 25.47 -8.20
N PRO A 308 30.74 25.34 -7.16
CA PRO A 308 31.91 26.19 -7.01
C PRO A 308 32.94 25.92 -8.12
N ILE A 309 33.87 26.86 -8.28
CA ILE A 309 34.99 26.74 -9.22
C ILE A 309 35.77 25.45 -8.94
N GLY A 310 36.12 24.74 -10.01
CA GLY A 310 36.80 23.44 -9.94
C GLY A 310 35.84 22.26 -9.80
N THR A 311 34.53 22.48 -9.92
CA THR A 311 33.50 21.43 -9.90
C THR A 311 32.44 21.67 -10.97
N TYR A 312 31.77 20.61 -11.42
CA TYR A 312 30.69 20.67 -12.42
C TYR A 312 29.55 19.71 -12.06
N GLN A 313 28.36 19.90 -12.64
CA GLN A 313 27.23 18.98 -12.44
C GLN A 313 26.29 18.94 -13.66
N PRO A 314 26.24 17.82 -14.40
CA PRO A 314 25.41 17.73 -15.61
C PRO A 314 23.95 17.34 -15.36
N LYS A 315 23.61 16.83 -14.17
CA LYS A 315 22.30 16.24 -13.89
C LYS A 315 21.42 17.19 -13.08
N TYR A 316 20.12 17.12 -13.35
CA TYR A 316 19.10 17.71 -12.48
C TYR A 316 19.07 17.02 -11.11
N ARG A 317 18.59 17.75 -10.09
CA ARG A 317 18.38 17.23 -8.72
C ARG A 317 19.66 16.72 -8.05
N ALA A 318 20.80 17.28 -8.43
CA ALA A 318 22.06 16.89 -7.86
C ALA A 318 22.17 17.31 -6.39
N LYS A 319 22.85 16.50 -5.59
CA LYS A 319 23.10 16.75 -4.15
C LYS A 319 24.53 17.20 -3.87
N LYS A 320 25.39 17.11 -4.89
CA LYS A 320 26.80 17.51 -4.84
C LYS A 320 27.29 17.79 -6.25
N CYS A 321 28.32 18.61 -6.36
CA CYS A 321 29.05 18.80 -7.60
C CYS A 321 30.17 17.78 -7.73
N GLU A 322 30.47 17.38 -8.95
CA GLU A 322 31.58 16.50 -9.29
C GLU A 322 32.87 17.32 -9.42
N PRO A 323 33.99 16.91 -8.81
CA PRO A 323 35.24 17.64 -8.93
C PRO A 323 35.84 17.50 -10.33
N CYS A 324 36.53 18.54 -10.80
CA CYS A 324 37.31 18.46 -12.03
C CYS A 324 38.46 17.45 -11.89
N PRO A 325 38.90 16.81 -13.00
CA PRO A 325 40.08 15.95 -13.01
C PRO A 325 41.36 16.69 -12.54
N SER A 326 42.32 15.93 -12.02
CA SER A 326 43.56 16.48 -11.46
C SER A 326 44.25 17.49 -12.37
N GLY A 327 44.53 18.67 -11.82
CA GLY A 327 45.22 19.77 -12.52
C GLY A 327 44.33 20.65 -13.39
N LYS A 328 43.02 20.39 -13.47
CA LYS A 328 42.04 21.20 -14.21
C LYS A 328 41.12 21.97 -13.27
N THR A 329 40.60 23.10 -13.73
CA THR A 329 39.58 23.87 -13.01
C THR A 329 38.51 24.39 -13.96
N THR A 330 37.37 24.79 -13.42
CA THR A 330 36.37 25.51 -14.21
C THR A 330 36.67 27.01 -14.24
N ALA A 331 36.33 27.67 -15.33
CA ALA A 331 36.52 29.12 -15.46
C ALA A 331 35.53 29.95 -14.62
N GLN A 332 34.35 29.38 -14.34
CA GLN A 332 33.28 30.04 -13.61
C GLN A 332 32.54 29.05 -12.71
N LYS A 333 31.71 29.60 -11.81
CA LYS A 333 30.74 28.81 -11.03
C LYS A 333 29.64 28.27 -11.96
N ALA A 334 28.87 27.32 -11.46
CA ALA A 334 27.73 26.71 -12.16
C ALA A 334 28.09 25.97 -13.46
N SER A 335 29.30 25.39 -13.54
CA SER A 335 29.68 24.55 -14.67
C SER A 335 28.80 23.32 -14.77
N THR A 336 28.38 23.01 -16.00
CA THR A 336 27.40 21.94 -16.26
C THR A 336 28.06 20.71 -16.86
N SER A 337 29.29 20.83 -17.38
CA SER A 337 29.96 19.73 -18.10
C SER A 337 31.41 19.56 -17.66
N ILE A 338 31.91 18.32 -17.77
CA ILE A 338 33.33 18.02 -17.57
C ILE A 338 34.22 18.76 -18.59
N ASN A 339 33.67 19.13 -19.74
CA ASN A 339 34.40 19.89 -20.76
C ASN A 339 34.70 21.33 -20.31
N ASP A 340 34.01 21.82 -19.28
CA ASP A 340 34.27 23.13 -18.67
C ASP A 340 35.53 23.09 -17.78
N CYS A 341 36.09 21.91 -17.50
CA CYS A 341 37.35 21.72 -16.77
C CYS A 341 38.54 21.85 -17.73
N VAL A 342 39.20 23.02 -17.68
CA VAL A 342 40.35 23.39 -18.53
C VAL A 342 41.65 23.40 -17.76
#